data_AF-A0A4Q5Y7T2-F1
#
_entry.id   AF-A0A4Q5Y7T2-F1
#
_cell.length_a   1.000
_cell.length_b   1.000
_cell.length_c   1.000
_cell.angle_alpha   90.00
_cell.angle_beta   90.00
_cell.angle_gamma   90.00
#
_symmetry.space_group_name_H-M   'P 1'
#
loop_
_entity.id
_entity.type
_entity.pdbx_description
1 polymer ?
#
loop_
_entity_poly.entity_id
_entity_poly.type
_entity_poly.pdbx_seq_one_letter_code
_entity_poly.pdbx_strand_id
1 'polypeptide(L)'
;QVRFHRIESLFLVPLWKEIVGRKHCVVRIQAFFEYNPEHQKTYKVERADGQPFYIAGLWDIWFDIKTGILLPTFVMITMPPNSAMSGIHDRMPAILERNDVKTWINGTYTGEQRVAYLRNKPCPSPNLTITIHKDHSPSS
;
A
#
# COMPACT_ATOMS: atom_id res chain seq x y z
N GLN A 1 -3.00 10.35 10.36
CA GLN A 1 -1.94 10.43 9.33
C GLN A 1 -1.82 9.07 8.66
N VAL A 2 -1.86 9.01 7.33
CA VAL A 2 -1.60 7.76 6.60
C VAL A 2 -0.11 7.43 6.73
N ARG A 3 0.19 6.20 7.13
CA ARG A 3 1.57 5.71 7.26
C ARG A 3 1.80 4.57 6.29
N PHE A 4 3.05 4.43 5.85
CA PHE A 4 3.46 3.38 4.94
C PHE A 4 4.53 2.51 5.59
N HIS A 5 4.55 1.22 5.22
CA HIS A 5 5.61 0.32 5.63
C HIS A 5 6.08 -0.56 4.47
N ARG A 6 7.39 -0.75 4.33
CA ARG A 6 7.98 -1.54 3.25
C ARG A 6 7.81 -3.03 3.52
N ILE A 7 7.33 -3.78 2.53
CA ILE A 7 7.09 -5.22 2.66
C ILE A 7 8.34 -6.02 3.05
N GLU A 8 9.53 -5.54 2.71
CA GLU A 8 10.84 -6.15 3.00
C GLU A 8 11.17 -6.11 4.49
N SER A 9 10.71 -5.08 5.20
CA SER A 9 11.09 -4.80 6.60
C SER A 9 10.07 -5.27 7.63
N LEU A 10 8.93 -5.82 7.19
CA LEU A 10 7.83 -6.27 8.05
C LEU A 10 8.25 -7.27 9.15
N PHE A 11 9.28 -8.09 8.89
CA PHE A 11 9.78 -9.07 9.85
C PHE A 11 11.11 -8.68 10.49
N LEU A 12 11.65 -7.49 10.21
CA LEU A 12 12.92 -7.05 10.78
C LEU A 12 12.73 -6.31 12.10
N VAL A 13 11.60 -5.61 12.26
CA VAL A 13 11.28 -4.85 13.47
C VAL A 13 10.43 -5.72 14.41
N PRO A 14 10.82 -5.89 15.69
CA PRO A 14 10.08 -6.70 16.66
C PRO A 14 8.59 -6.33 16.78
N LEU A 15 8.28 -5.03 16.81
CA LEU A 15 6.90 -4.53 16.84
C LEU A 15 6.05 -5.06 15.68
N TRP A 16 6.61 -5.13 14.48
CA TRP A 16 5.86 -5.58 13.30
C TRP A 16 5.69 -7.09 13.26
N LYS A 17 6.59 -7.88 13.85
CA LYS A 17 6.46 -9.36 13.90
C LYS A 17 5.16 -9.79 14.56
N GLU A 18 4.76 -9.15 15.66
CA GLU A 18 3.52 -9.48 16.36
C GLU A 18 2.27 -9.08 15.57
N ILE A 19 2.30 -7.88 14.97
CA ILE A 19 1.18 -7.30 14.22
C ILE A 19 0.95 -8.07 12.90
N VAL A 20 2.02 -8.41 12.17
CA VAL A 20 1.95 -9.17 10.90
C VAL A 20 1.34 -10.56 11.10
N GLY A 21 1.38 -11.12 12.31
CA GLY A 21 0.69 -12.37 12.62
C GLY A 21 -0.82 -12.25 12.79
N ARG A 22 -1.35 -11.07 13.16
CA ARG A 22 -2.70 -10.97 13.74
C ARG A 22 -3.58 -9.84 13.22
N LYS A 23 -3.01 -8.75 12.73
CA LYS A 23 -3.74 -7.49 12.53
C LYS A 23 -3.68 -7.00 11.08
N HIS A 24 -4.16 -7.83 10.17
CA HIS A 24 -4.27 -7.49 8.75
C HIS A 24 -5.52 -6.65 8.50
N CYS A 25 -5.40 -5.64 7.64
CA CYS A 25 -6.53 -4.86 7.13
C CYS A 25 -6.38 -4.63 5.62
N VAL A 26 -7.45 -4.14 5.01
CA VAL A 26 -7.47 -3.75 3.60
C VAL A 26 -7.97 -2.33 3.50
N VAL A 27 -7.21 -1.48 2.80
CA VAL A 27 -7.60 -0.10 2.51
C VAL A 27 -8.17 -0.06 1.10
N ARG A 28 -9.45 0.34 1.00
CA ARG A 28 -10.12 0.53 -0.30
C ARG A 28 -9.95 1.98 -0.75
N ILE A 29 -9.36 2.19 -1.93
CA ILE A 29 -9.18 3.53 -2.52
C ILE A 29 -9.60 3.54 -3.99
N GLN A 30 -9.98 4.72 -4.51
CA GLN A 30 -10.28 4.87 -5.94
C GLN A 30 -9.01 5.11 -6.77
N ALA A 31 -8.10 5.91 -6.23
CA ALA A 31 -6.86 6.30 -6.87
C ALA A 31 -5.82 6.64 -5.81
N PHE A 32 -4.55 6.57 -6.17
CA PHE A 32 -3.47 7.20 -5.41
C PHE A 32 -2.70 8.17 -6.31
N PHE A 33 -1.95 9.07 -5.69
CA PHE A 33 -1.23 10.13 -6.40
C PHE A 33 0.25 10.06 -6.04
N GLU A 34 1.10 10.13 -7.05
CA GLU A 34 2.55 10.12 -6.86
C GLU A 34 3.18 11.31 -7.56
N TYR A 35 4.04 12.03 -6.85
CA TYR A 35 4.80 13.14 -7.39
C TYR A 35 6.16 12.66 -7.86
N ASN A 36 6.49 12.91 -9.12
CA ASN A 36 7.85 12.73 -9.65
C ASN A 36 8.54 14.11 -9.70
N PRO A 37 9.62 14.33 -8.92
CA PRO A 37 10.34 15.59 -8.89
C PRO A 37 11.13 15.89 -10.17
N GLU A 38 11.63 14.87 -10.87
CA GLU A 38 12.38 15.03 -12.13
C GLU A 38 11.46 15.52 -13.25
N HIS A 39 10.23 15.02 -13.27
CA HIS A 39 9.22 15.42 -14.24
C HIS A 39 8.40 16.65 -13.80
N GLN A 40 8.55 17.08 -12.54
CA GLN A 40 7.72 18.11 -11.90
C GLN A 40 6.21 17.85 -12.03
N LYS A 41 5.80 16.59 -12.01
CA LYS A 41 4.42 16.15 -12.27
C LYS A 41 3.88 15.31 -11.15
N THR A 42 2.62 15.55 -10.78
CA THR A 42 1.84 14.59 -9.99
C THR A 42 1.04 13.72 -10.93
N TYR A 43 1.22 12.42 -10.80
CA TYR A 43 0.49 11.40 -11.53
C TYR A 43 -0.67 10.90 -10.69
N LYS A 44 -1.84 10.72 -11.30
CA LYS A 44 -2.95 9.97 -10.74
C LYS A 44 -2.88 8.55 -11.26
N VAL A 45 -2.91 7.59 -10.35
CA VAL A 45 -2.92 6.16 -10.67
C VAL A 45 -4.27 5.57 -10.28
N GLU A 46 -4.91 4.96 -11.26
CA GLU A 46 -6.23 4.33 -11.16
C GLU A 46 -6.17 2.90 -11.68
N ARG A 47 -7.17 2.11 -11.32
CA ARG A 47 -7.30 0.76 -11.85
C ARG A 47 -7.87 0.84 -13.26
N ALA A 48 -7.29 0.09 -14.18
CA ALA A 48 -7.64 0.18 -15.61
C ALA A 48 -9.10 -0.22 -15.93
N ASP A 49 -9.73 -1.02 -15.06
CA ASP A 49 -11.12 -1.44 -15.18
C ASP A 49 -12.12 -0.52 -14.44
N GLY A 50 -11.65 0.62 -13.92
CA GLY A 50 -12.45 1.60 -13.17
C GLY A 50 -12.85 1.15 -11.75
N GLN A 51 -12.51 -0.08 -11.35
CA GLN A 51 -12.80 -0.59 -10.00
C GLN A 51 -11.85 0.02 -8.96
N PRO A 52 -12.23 0.03 -7.67
CA PRO A 52 -11.33 0.48 -6.61
C PRO A 52 -10.14 -0.46 -6.44
N PHE A 53 -9.02 0.07 -5.97
CA PHE A 53 -7.93 -0.72 -5.44
C PHE A 53 -8.26 -1.24 -4.04
N TYR A 54 -7.69 -2.41 -3.73
CA TYR A 54 -7.59 -2.95 -2.38
C TYR A 54 -6.11 -2.98 -2.02
N ILE A 55 -5.70 -2.22 -1.00
CA ILE A 55 -4.30 -2.16 -0.58
C ILE A 55 -4.13 -2.97 0.70
N ALA A 56 -3.15 -3.88 0.68
CA ALA A 56 -2.74 -4.62 1.86
C ALA A 56 -2.23 -3.67 2.95
N GLY A 57 -2.79 -3.77 4.14
CA GLY A 57 -2.39 -2.98 5.28
C GLY A 57 -2.30 -3.80 6.56
N LEU A 58 -1.72 -3.17 7.58
CA LEU A 58 -1.77 -3.63 8.96
C LEU A 58 -2.42 -2.57 9.82
N TRP A 59 -3.09 -2.98 10.89
CA TRP A 59 -3.67 -2.05 11.85
C TRP A 59 -3.21 -2.36 13.27
N ASP A 60 -3.28 -1.37 14.14
CA ASP A 60 -3.08 -1.56 15.56
C ASP A 60 -3.80 -0.46 16.36
N ILE A 61 -4.02 -0.69 17.64
CA ILE A 61 -4.54 0.33 18.56
C ILE A 61 -3.39 0.81 19.43
N TRP A 62 -3.04 2.07 19.29
CA TRP A 62 -2.02 2.71 20.11
C TRP A 62 -2.67 3.41 21.30
N PHE A 63 -2.18 3.15 22.52
CA PHE A 63 -2.63 3.88 23.71
C PHE A 63 -1.77 5.13 23.91
N ASP A 64 -2.38 6.30 23.81
CA ASP A 64 -1.71 7.56 24.08
C ASP A 64 -1.67 7.82 25.58
N ILE A 65 -0.50 7.61 26.20
CA ILE A 65 -0.31 7.82 27.64
C ILE A 65 -0.56 9.28 28.05
N LYS A 66 -0.37 10.26 27.14
CA LYS A 66 -0.56 11.68 27.46
C LYS A 66 -2.03 12.06 27.51
N THR A 67 -2.84 11.48 26.63
CA THR A 67 -4.28 11.83 26.51
C THR A 67 -5.19 10.78 27.13
N GLY A 68 -4.70 9.58 27.43
CA GLY A 68 -5.48 8.44 27.92
C GLY A 68 -6.37 7.80 26.85
N ILE A 69 -6.16 8.11 25.57
CA ILE A 69 -7.03 7.71 24.46
C ILE A 69 -6.44 6.52 23.71
N LEU A 70 -7.29 5.55 23.36
CA LEU A 70 -6.99 4.50 22.41
C LEU A 70 -7.16 5.03 20.98
N LEU A 71 -6.08 5.05 20.22
CA LEU A 71 -6.04 5.54 18.85
C LEU A 71 -5.91 4.37 17.87
N PRO A 72 -6.96 4.03 17.10
CA PRO A 72 -6.84 3.10 15.98
C PRO A 72 -5.92 3.70 14.91
N THR A 73 -4.90 2.94 14.54
CA THR A 73 -3.93 3.32 13.51
C THR A 73 -3.82 2.22 12.47
N PHE A 74 -3.40 2.59 11.28
CA PHE A 74 -3.08 1.64 10.23
C PHE A 74 -1.89 2.10 9.41
N VAL A 75 -1.25 1.14 8.77
CA VAL A 75 -0.22 1.35 7.76
C VAL A 75 -0.63 0.66 6.47
N MET A 76 -0.41 1.31 5.35
CA MET A 76 -0.45 0.65 4.04
C MET A 76 0.91 0.04 3.74
N ILE A 77 0.91 -1.17 3.21
CA ILE A 77 2.14 -1.85 2.80
C ILE A 77 2.52 -1.33 1.42
N THR A 78 3.82 -1.05 1.22
CA THR A 78 4.39 -0.75 -0.09
C THR A 78 5.33 -1.86 -0.53
N MET A 79 5.50 -2.01 -1.83
CA MET A 79 6.39 -2.97 -2.49
C MET A 79 7.19 -2.30 -3.62
N PRO A 80 8.21 -2.97 -4.19
CA PRO A 80 8.89 -2.47 -5.38
C PRO A 80 7.90 -2.18 -6.52
N PRO A 81 8.19 -1.22 -7.39
CA PRO A 81 7.29 -0.82 -8.46
C PRO A 81 7.28 -1.88 -9.56
N ASN A 82 6.15 -2.01 -10.23
CA ASN A 82 6.08 -2.67 -11.53
C ASN A 82 6.63 -1.74 -12.64
N SER A 83 6.67 -2.21 -13.89
CA SER A 83 7.26 -1.45 -15.01
C SER A 83 6.52 -0.14 -15.34
N ALA A 84 5.22 -0.05 -15.05
CA ALA A 84 4.47 1.20 -15.22
C ALA A 84 4.80 2.24 -14.15
N MET A 85 5.06 1.81 -12.91
CA MET A 85 5.37 2.70 -11.79
C MET A 85 6.86 3.05 -11.68
N SER A 86 7.77 2.25 -12.25
CA SER A 86 9.21 2.42 -12.06
C SER A 86 9.78 3.73 -12.61
N GLY A 87 9.12 4.34 -13.60
CA GLY A 87 9.46 5.67 -14.11
C GLY A 87 8.86 6.84 -13.31
N ILE A 88 8.11 6.55 -12.24
CA ILE A 88 7.38 7.55 -11.45
C ILE A 88 7.89 7.58 -10.00
N HIS A 89 8.01 6.41 -9.37
CA HIS A 89 8.47 6.29 -7.98
C HIS A 89 9.15 4.93 -7.74
N ASP A 90 10.08 4.87 -6.79
CA ASP A 90 10.77 3.64 -6.36
C ASP A 90 9.87 2.65 -5.58
N ARG A 91 8.59 2.99 -5.36
CA ARG A 91 7.61 2.21 -4.60
C ARG A 91 6.22 2.36 -5.16
N MET A 92 5.42 1.34 -4.91
CA MET A 92 3.98 1.37 -5.11
C MET A 92 3.25 0.71 -3.94
N PRO A 93 1.95 1.00 -3.72
CA PRO A 93 1.14 0.26 -2.77
C PRO A 93 1.11 -1.24 -3.11
N ALA A 94 1.07 -2.08 -2.09
CA ALA A 94 0.85 -3.50 -2.23
C ALA A 94 -0.62 -3.78 -2.56
N ILE A 95 -0.96 -3.71 -3.84
CA ILE A 95 -2.33 -3.87 -4.35
C ILE A 95 -2.70 -5.36 -4.39
N LEU A 96 -3.86 -5.68 -3.83
CA LEU A 96 -4.52 -6.98 -3.84
C LEU A 96 -5.57 -7.02 -4.95
N GLU A 97 -5.65 -8.13 -5.67
CA GLU A 97 -6.86 -8.43 -6.45
C GLU A 97 -8.02 -8.76 -5.51
N ARG A 98 -9.25 -8.55 -5.98
CA ARG A 98 -10.46 -8.73 -5.16
C ARG A 98 -10.56 -10.12 -4.52
N ASN A 99 -10.14 -11.15 -5.26
CA ASN A 99 -10.16 -12.54 -4.78
C ASN A 99 -9.08 -12.83 -3.73
N ASP A 100 -8.03 -12.00 -3.66
CA ASP A 100 -6.91 -12.16 -2.75
C ASP A 100 -7.14 -11.49 -1.38
N VAL A 101 -8.14 -10.60 -1.29
CA VAL A 101 -8.54 -9.94 -0.04
C VAL A 101 -8.81 -10.96 1.07
N LYS A 102 -9.54 -12.04 0.75
CA LYS A 102 -9.86 -13.09 1.73
C LYS A 102 -8.61 -13.78 2.24
N THR A 103 -7.66 -14.11 1.35
CA THR A 103 -6.38 -14.72 1.73
C THR A 103 -5.58 -13.80 2.64
N TRP A 104 -5.57 -12.49 2.34
CA TRP A 104 -4.86 -11.49 3.13
C TRP A 104 -5.42 -11.28 4.54
N ILE A 105 -6.74 -11.30 4.73
CA ILE A 105 -7.32 -11.09 6.08
C ILE A 105 -7.57 -12.40 6.84
N ASN A 106 -7.35 -13.56 6.21
CA ASN A 106 -7.64 -14.84 6.83
C ASN A 106 -6.63 -15.16 7.95
N GLY A 107 -7.13 -15.20 9.18
CA GLY A 107 -6.38 -15.49 10.40
C GLY A 107 -5.85 -16.93 10.51
N THR A 108 -6.27 -17.86 9.66
CA THR A 108 -5.74 -19.24 9.65
C THR A 108 -4.34 -19.33 9.05
N TYR A 109 -3.93 -18.36 8.24
CA TYR A 109 -2.58 -18.29 7.68
C TYR A 109 -1.62 -17.56 8.64
N THR A 110 -0.35 -17.94 8.64
CA THR A 110 0.69 -17.18 9.35
C THR A 110 0.95 -15.85 8.63
N GLY A 111 1.60 -14.92 9.34
CA GLY A 111 2.01 -13.65 8.74
C GLY A 111 2.94 -13.84 7.55
N GLU A 112 3.87 -14.79 7.64
CA GLU A 112 4.82 -15.17 6.61
C GLU A 112 4.11 -15.71 5.37
N GLN A 113 3.12 -16.60 5.54
CA GLN A 113 2.33 -17.14 4.43
C GLN A 113 1.60 -16.02 3.68
N ARG A 114 0.96 -15.10 4.40
CA ARG A 114 0.23 -13.97 3.80
C ARG A 114 1.17 -12.99 3.09
N VAL A 115 2.31 -12.66 3.69
CA VAL A 115 3.31 -11.75 3.07
C VAL A 115 3.98 -12.41 1.86
N ALA A 116 4.29 -13.71 1.92
CA ALA A 116 4.83 -14.46 0.79
C ALA A 116 3.83 -14.50 -0.38
N TYR A 117 2.55 -14.75 -0.08
CA TYR A 117 1.48 -14.71 -1.08
C TYR A 117 1.41 -13.36 -1.79
N LEU A 118 1.44 -12.26 -1.02
CA LEU A 118 1.43 -10.89 -1.54
C LEU A 118 2.67 -10.58 -2.40
N ARG A 119 3.87 -11.02 -1.99
CA ARG A 119 5.11 -10.82 -2.75
C ARG A 119 5.11 -11.55 -4.10
N ASN A 120 4.49 -12.73 -4.15
CA ASN A 120 4.47 -13.56 -5.36
C ASN A 120 3.40 -13.14 -6.37
N LYS A 121 2.59 -12.12 -6.05
CA LYS A 121 1.49 -11.62 -6.89
C LYS A 121 1.47 -10.08 -6.95
N PRO A 122 2.56 -9.42 -7.40
CA PRO A 122 2.54 -7.98 -7.57
C PRO A 122 1.49 -7.58 -8.63
N CYS A 123 0.89 -6.41 -8.45
CA CYS A 123 -0.11 -5.91 -9.40
C CYS A 123 0.50 -5.73 -10.80
N PRO A 124 -0.08 -6.34 -11.85
CA PRO A 124 0.41 -6.20 -13.20
C PRO A 124 0.31 -4.76 -13.72
N SER A 125 1.30 -4.31 -14.48
CA SER A 125 1.28 -2.98 -15.09
C SER A 125 0.06 -2.68 -15.97
N PRO A 126 -0.48 -3.62 -16.77
CA PRO A 126 -1.71 -3.40 -17.53
C PRO A 126 -2.95 -3.13 -16.67
N ASN A 127 -2.93 -3.44 -15.38
CA ASN A 127 -4.04 -3.17 -14.47
C ASN A 127 -4.06 -1.72 -13.98
N LEU A 128 -3.08 -0.90 -14.38
CA LEU A 128 -2.95 0.49 -13.98
C LEU A 128 -3.22 1.43 -15.15
N THR A 129 -4.02 2.45 -14.91
CA THR A 129 -4.12 3.65 -15.75
C THR A 129 -3.44 4.80 -15.03
N ILE A 130 -2.48 5.43 -15.70
CA ILE A 130 -1.68 6.51 -15.14
C ILE A 130 -1.90 7.76 -15.99
N THR A 131 -2.29 8.85 -15.35
CA THR A 131 -2.54 10.14 -16.02
C THR A 131 -1.82 11.26 -15.28
N ILE A 132 -1.49 12.35 -15.97
CA ILE A 132 -0.95 13.55 -15.32
C ILE A 132 -2.13 14.23 -14.60
N HIS A 133 -2.07 14.29 -13.27
CA HIS A 133 -3.04 15.01 -12.46
C HIS A 133 -2.75 16.51 -12.43
N LYS A 134 -1.47 16.85 -12.27
CA LYS A 134 -1.00 18.23 -12.18
C LYS A 134 0.42 18.36 -12.71
N ASP A 135 0.61 19.34 -13.58
CA ASP A 135 1.93 19.80 -14.02
C ASP A 135 2.36 20.98 -13.15
N HIS A 136 3.59 20.93 -12.61
CA HIS A 136 4.16 21.97 -11.76
C HIS A 136 5.27 22.75 -12.48
N SER A 137 5.55 22.43 -13.73
CA SER A 137 6.47 23.23 -14.52
C SER A 137 5.96 24.68 -14.64
N PRO A 138 6.87 25.67 -14.62
CA PRO A 138 6.47 27.06 -14.82
C PRO A 138 5.67 27.20 -16.12
N SER A 139 4.54 27.89 -16.05
CA SER A 139 3.84 28.31 -17.26
C SER A 139 4.77 29.19 -18.08
N SER A 140 5.06 28.76 -19.31
CA SER A 140 5.84 29.49 -20.32
C SER A 140 5.23 30.85 -20.63
#